data_AF-M2ZGF2-F1
#
_entry.id   AF-M2ZGF2-F1
#
_cell.length_a   1.000
_cell.length_b   1.000
_cell.length_c   1.000
_cell.angle_alpha   90.00
_cell.angle_beta   90.00
_cell.angle_gamma   90.00
#
_symmetry.space_group_name_H-M   'P 1'
#
loop_
_entity.id
_entity.type
_entity.pdbx_description
1 polymer ?
#
loop_
_entity_poly.entity_id
_entity_poly.type
_entity_poly.pdbx_seq_one_letter_code
_entity_poly.pdbx_strand_id
1 'polypeptide(L)'
;MNTRSFPEQLSDMWRTRPVRLPRQGHVAGVCAGIGVRYDVDPVLIRVAFVVSTFFGGAGLVLYLACWLLLPRYGDQVSPAESLVGRGQSSESSTKVVVLLVVLAVAASAFGPLGAGVGGSGFVSMVLMLGGLWLLYQRRPEPPVLPGAPQLFPQNPFQAPFQQSQYQQAPFAQHSAAPGPAPADPDFWTKPEPESPRPGDQSPGPEPAPPQDPLLQRPTPPSWDPLGVAPFAWDLPEPAPTTAVVPAKQPRSRLTTTVLGLAVLAAAAAGAVASAGEVAWLTPARIGAIALVVIGLGLLVGAFLHRGYGLLVVTGPLLGFVVLASLVGPIDTSSWGEQLYSPRTAAELQPEYSVQMGALQLDLRGLELTEDETVSVETRFGATEVLLPQNLDVDVVCTERASNPCTIQGLDGGDDGVGGPVLTLNLDTAFGNSEVRRG
;
A
#
# COMPACT_ATOMS: atom_id res chain seq x y z
N MET A 1 -20.31 10.83 27.59
CA MET A 1 -19.61 10.34 26.37
C MET A 1 -18.13 10.62 26.53
N ASN A 2 -17.30 9.58 26.67
CA ASN A 2 -15.85 9.76 26.68
C ASN A 2 -15.40 9.98 25.22
N THR A 3 -15.28 11.23 24.81
CA THR A 3 -14.64 11.58 23.53
C THR A 3 -13.15 11.25 23.64
N ARG A 4 -12.72 10.14 23.05
CA ARG A 4 -11.29 9.81 22.93
C ARG A 4 -10.56 10.97 22.26
N SER A 5 -9.38 11.32 22.76
CA SER A 5 -8.58 12.39 22.15
C SER A 5 -8.12 12.00 20.74
N PHE A 6 -7.89 12.97 19.85
CA PHE A 6 -7.50 12.69 18.45
C PHE A 6 -6.26 11.78 18.33
N PRO A 7 -5.18 11.95 19.12
CA PRO A 7 -4.03 11.05 19.08
C PRO A 7 -4.36 9.60 19.46
N GLU A 8 -5.27 9.40 20.42
CA GLU A 8 -5.73 8.07 20.81
C GLU A 8 -6.55 7.41 19.69
N GLN A 9 -7.40 8.18 19.01
CA GLN A 9 -8.14 7.69 17.83
C GLN A 9 -7.20 7.29 16.70
N LEU A 10 -6.17 8.09 16.43
CA LEU A 10 -5.18 7.76 15.40
C LEU A 10 -4.36 6.52 15.76
N SER A 11 -3.97 6.40 17.03
CA SER A 11 -3.28 5.21 17.55
C SER A 11 -4.14 3.97 17.44
N ASP A 12 -5.43 4.05 17.79
CA ASP A 12 -6.37 2.95 17.69
C ASP A 12 -6.68 2.56 16.23
N MET A 13 -6.79 3.55 15.35
CA MET A 13 -6.91 3.34 13.89
C MET A 13 -5.69 2.62 13.34
N TRP A 14 -4.48 3.04 13.73
CA TRP A 14 -3.24 2.38 13.30
C TRP A 14 -3.11 0.97 13.88
N ARG A 15 -3.55 0.76 15.11
CA ARG A 15 -3.55 -0.54 15.78
C ARG A 15 -4.55 -1.51 15.12
N THR A 16 -5.70 -1.01 14.69
CA THR A 16 -6.75 -1.78 14.00
C THR A 16 -6.64 -1.68 12.46
N ARG A 17 -5.43 -1.37 11.96
CA ARG A 17 -5.17 -1.19 10.53
C ARG A 17 -5.62 -2.40 9.70
N PRO A 18 -6.09 -2.19 8.45
CA PRO A 18 -6.50 -3.27 7.57
C PRO A 18 -5.39 -4.29 7.33
N VAL A 19 -5.77 -5.56 7.21
CA VAL A 19 -4.85 -6.65 6.84
C VAL A 19 -5.01 -6.91 5.35
N ARG A 20 -3.93 -7.21 4.62
CA ARG A 20 -4.00 -7.54 3.19
C ARG A 20 -4.38 -9.01 3.00
N LEU A 21 -5.35 -9.26 2.12
CA LEU A 21 -5.83 -10.61 1.76
C LEU A 21 -5.49 -10.94 0.29
N PRO A 22 -4.24 -11.30 -0.03
CA PRO A 22 -3.81 -11.56 -1.41
C PRO A 22 -4.40 -12.84 -2.02
N ARG A 23 -5.04 -13.71 -1.21
CA ARG A 23 -5.78 -14.88 -1.72
C ARG A 23 -7.20 -14.54 -2.19
N GLN A 24 -7.81 -13.49 -1.62
CA GLN A 24 -9.18 -13.07 -1.94
C GLN A 24 -9.22 -11.82 -2.85
N GLY A 25 -8.12 -11.07 -2.94
CA GLY A 25 -8.04 -9.84 -3.73
C GLY A 25 -7.01 -9.91 -4.85
N HIS A 26 -7.32 -9.24 -5.96
CA HIS A 26 -6.37 -9.02 -7.06
C HIS A 26 -5.30 -8.00 -6.66
N VAL A 27 -4.07 -8.19 -7.16
CA VAL A 27 -2.89 -7.31 -6.95
C VAL A 27 -2.61 -7.02 -5.46
N ALA A 28 -1.83 -7.87 -4.77
CA ALA A 28 -1.44 -7.69 -3.37
C ALA A 28 -2.55 -7.69 -2.30
N GLY A 29 -3.84 -7.69 -2.68
CA GLY A 29 -4.98 -7.85 -1.77
C GLY A 29 -5.27 -6.63 -0.88
N VAL A 30 -4.84 -5.43 -1.29
CA VAL A 30 -5.03 -4.17 -0.54
C VAL A 30 -6.50 -3.78 -0.48
N CYS A 31 -7.17 -3.67 -1.65
CA CYS A 31 -8.59 -3.29 -1.70
C CYS A 31 -9.49 -4.31 -1.00
N ALA A 32 -9.18 -5.61 -1.14
CA ALA A 32 -9.91 -6.67 -0.44
C ALA A 32 -9.76 -6.54 1.09
N GLY A 33 -8.55 -6.21 1.56
CA GLY A 33 -8.28 -5.96 2.98
C GLY A 33 -9.05 -4.79 3.57
N ILE A 34 -9.04 -3.65 2.86
CA ILE A 34 -9.80 -2.45 3.25
C ILE A 34 -11.31 -2.73 3.18
N GLY A 35 -11.77 -3.43 2.15
CA GLY A 35 -13.19 -3.77 1.97
C GLY A 35 -13.73 -4.65 3.07
N VAL A 36 -13.00 -5.71 3.45
CA VAL A 36 -13.38 -6.56 4.58
C VAL A 36 -13.36 -5.78 5.90
N ARG A 37 -12.37 -4.91 6.13
CA ARG A 37 -12.26 -4.13 7.38
C ARG A 37 -13.41 -3.16 7.60
N TYR A 38 -13.89 -2.51 6.54
CA TYR A 38 -14.90 -1.44 6.61
C TYR A 38 -16.26 -1.84 6.06
N ASP A 39 -16.45 -3.10 5.67
CA ASP A 39 -17.68 -3.63 5.08
C ASP A 39 -18.09 -2.85 3.80
N VAL A 40 -17.12 -2.66 2.91
CA VAL A 40 -17.27 -1.97 1.62
C VAL A 40 -16.85 -2.89 0.50
N ASP A 41 -17.56 -2.87 -0.62
CA ASP A 41 -17.19 -3.65 -1.81
C ASP A 41 -15.76 -3.29 -2.28
N PRO A 42 -14.84 -4.27 -2.39
CA PRO A 42 -13.49 -4.06 -2.92
C PRO A 42 -13.45 -3.39 -4.30
N VAL A 43 -14.52 -3.51 -5.11
CA VAL A 43 -14.64 -2.86 -6.42
C VAL A 43 -14.69 -1.33 -6.27
N LEU A 44 -15.48 -0.80 -5.34
CA LEU A 44 -15.57 0.64 -5.09
C LEU A 44 -14.22 1.23 -4.67
N ILE A 45 -13.51 0.52 -3.79
CA ILE A 45 -12.19 0.93 -3.33
C ILE A 45 -11.20 0.93 -4.51
N ARG A 46 -11.30 -0.04 -5.43
CA ARG A 46 -10.48 -0.06 -6.64
C ARG A 46 -10.76 1.13 -7.55
N VAL A 47 -12.04 1.45 -7.78
CA VAL A 47 -12.42 2.62 -8.58
C VAL A 47 -11.88 3.91 -7.94
N ALA A 48 -11.98 4.05 -6.62
CA ALA A 48 -11.44 5.21 -5.91
C ALA A 48 -9.92 5.37 -6.12
N PHE A 49 -9.14 4.28 -6.02
CA PHE A 49 -7.71 4.31 -6.31
C PHE A 49 -7.42 4.68 -7.77
N VAL A 50 -8.11 4.07 -8.73
CA VAL A 50 -7.91 4.34 -10.16
C VAL A 50 -8.22 5.79 -10.49
N VAL A 51 -9.36 6.31 -10.02
CA VAL A 51 -9.74 7.71 -10.19
C VAL A 51 -8.70 8.62 -9.55
N SER A 52 -8.29 8.35 -8.30
CA SER A 52 -7.26 9.15 -7.62
C SER A 52 -5.90 9.13 -8.32
N THR A 53 -5.58 8.07 -9.08
CA THR A 53 -4.37 8.06 -9.93
C THR A 53 -4.49 9.02 -11.12
N PHE A 54 -5.66 9.15 -11.74
CA PHE A 54 -5.89 10.13 -12.82
C PHE A 54 -5.90 11.57 -12.30
N PHE A 55 -6.40 11.80 -11.08
CA PHE A 55 -6.44 13.11 -10.42
C PHE A 55 -5.13 13.40 -9.65
N GLY A 56 -3.99 13.32 -10.33
CA GLY A 56 -2.69 13.69 -9.78
C GLY A 56 -1.94 12.56 -9.06
N GLY A 57 -2.13 11.30 -9.48
CA GLY A 57 -1.25 10.16 -9.16
C GLY A 57 -1.25 9.67 -7.72
N ALA A 58 -1.99 10.32 -6.80
CA ALA A 58 -2.06 9.94 -5.39
C ALA A 58 -2.57 8.50 -5.18
N GLY A 59 -3.48 8.03 -6.04
CA GLY A 59 -4.00 6.68 -5.98
C GLY A 59 -2.90 5.61 -6.06
N LEU A 60 -1.94 5.78 -6.97
CA LEU A 60 -0.82 4.86 -7.16
C LEU A 60 0.12 4.88 -5.94
N VAL A 61 0.45 6.09 -5.46
CA VAL A 61 1.33 6.28 -4.31
C VAL A 61 0.72 5.67 -3.04
N LEU A 62 -0.55 5.97 -2.76
CA LEU A 62 -1.27 5.41 -1.62
C LEU A 62 -1.41 3.89 -1.73
N TYR A 63 -1.60 3.35 -2.93
CA TYR A 63 -1.68 1.91 -3.14
C TYR A 63 -0.37 1.21 -2.78
N LEU A 64 0.76 1.73 -3.28
CA LEU A 64 2.10 1.23 -2.97
C LEU A 64 2.43 1.38 -1.47
N ALA A 65 2.06 2.51 -0.87
CA ALA A 65 2.22 2.73 0.57
C ALA A 65 1.41 1.72 1.39
N CYS A 66 0.14 1.49 1.05
CA CYS A 66 -0.70 0.47 1.70
C CYS A 66 -0.14 -0.94 1.52
N TRP A 67 0.48 -1.25 0.37
CA TRP A 67 1.15 -2.53 0.19
C TRP A 67 2.30 -2.68 1.20
N LEU A 68 3.12 -1.65 1.38
CA LEU A 68 4.29 -1.69 2.26
C LEU A 68 3.93 -1.66 3.76
N LEU A 69 2.89 -0.91 4.13
CA LEU A 69 2.51 -0.61 5.51
C LEU A 69 1.48 -1.59 6.09
N LEU A 70 0.62 -2.19 5.26
CA LEU A 70 -0.38 -3.13 5.76
C LEU A 70 0.22 -4.54 5.88
N PRO A 71 0.04 -5.23 7.03
CA PRO A 71 0.49 -6.60 7.20
C PRO A 71 -0.28 -7.55 6.29
N ARG A 72 0.35 -8.66 5.90
CA ARG A 72 -0.31 -9.72 5.15
C ARG A 72 -1.08 -10.62 6.13
N TYR A 73 -2.18 -11.22 5.70
CA TYR A 73 -2.89 -12.22 6.49
C TYR A 73 -1.95 -13.35 6.94
N GLY A 74 -1.81 -13.51 8.26
CA GLY A 74 -0.91 -14.49 8.90
C GLY A 74 0.51 -13.99 9.23
N ASP A 75 0.89 -12.78 8.81
CA ASP A 75 2.16 -12.15 9.21
C ASP A 75 1.97 -11.29 10.47
N GLN A 76 2.99 -11.24 11.34
CA GLN A 76 2.95 -10.42 12.56
C GLN A 76 3.25 -8.94 12.31
N VAL A 77 4.05 -8.63 11.29
CA VAL A 77 4.48 -7.27 10.96
C VAL A 77 4.29 -6.93 9.49
N SER A 78 4.22 -5.64 9.19
CA SER A 78 4.20 -5.17 7.81
C SER A 78 5.53 -5.40 7.09
N PRO A 79 5.55 -5.47 5.75
CA PRO A 79 6.78 -5.57 4.97
C PRO A 79 7.81 -4.49 5.33
N ALA A 80 7.38 -3.23 5.50
CA ALA A 80 8.25 -2.13 5.91
C ALA A 80 8.88 -2.36 7.29
N GLU A 81 8.07 -2.77 8.27
CA GLU A 81 8.54 -3.05 9.64
C GLU A 81 9.51 -4.23 9.70
N SER A 82 9.38 -5.21 8.78
CA SER A 82 10.32 -6.33 8.67
C SER A 82 11.72 -5.91 8.22
N LEU A 83 11.85 -4.86 7.39
CA LEU A 83 13.15 -4.28 7.02
C LEU A 83 13.83 -3.57 8.20
N VAL A 84 13.03 -3.00 9.11
CA VAL A 84 13.51 -2.32 10.33
C VAL A 84 13.81 -3.34 11.45
N GLY A 85 13.68 -4.64 11.18
CA GLY A 85 14.00 -5.71 12.13
C GLY A 85 12.94 -5.92 13.23
N ARG A 86 11.73 -5.37 13.07
CA ARG A 86 10.68 -5.42 14.11
C ARG A 86 9.82 -6.69 14.13
N GLY A 87 10.19 -7.74 13.40
CA GLY A 87 9.46 -9.02 13.42
C GLY A 87 9.71 -9.86 12.19
N GLN A 88 8.95 -10.96 12.06
CA GLN A 88 9.03 -11.88 10.92
C GLN A 88 7.90 -11.59 9.92
N SER A 89 8.24 -11.33 8.65
CA SER A 89 7.30 -11.29 7.53
C SER A 89 7.68 -12.37 6.51
N SER A 90 6.67 -12.94 5.86
CA SER A 90 6.85 -13.92 4.78
C SER A 90 7.35 -13.28 3.47
N GLU A 91 7.34 -11.95 3.36
CA GLU A 91 7.83 -11.22 2.18
C GLU A 91 9.37 -11.17 2.11
N SER A 92 9.91 -11.31 0.91
CA SER A 92 11.36 -11.21 0.68
C SER A 92 11.86 -9.77 0.88
N SER A 93 12.90 -9.55 1.68
CA SER A 93 13.51 -8.22 1.89
C SER A 93 13.84 -7.49 0.59
N THR A 94 14.33 -8.20 -0.43
CA THR A 94 14.57 -7.65 -1.79
C THR A 94 13.30 -7.04 -2.42
N LYS A 95 12.15 -7.70 -2.26
CA LYS A 95 10.88 -7.24 -2.82
C LYS A 95 10.41 -5.97 -2.09
N VAL A 96 10.64 -5.89 -0.78
CA VAL A 96 10.31 -4.70 0.01
C VAL A 96 11.18 -3.51 -0.39
N VAL A 97 12.50 -3.71 -0.58
CA VAL A 97 13.41 -2.66 -1.05
C VAL A 97 13.02 -2.16 -2.44
N VAL A 98 12.72 -3.07 -3.37
CA VAL A 98 12.24 -2.68 -4.72
C VAL A 98 10.95 -1.88 -4.62
N LEU A 99 10.01 -2.28 -3.75
CA LEU A 99 8.74 -1.57 -3.59
C LEU A 99 8.93 -0.19 -2.96
N LEU A 100 9.88 -0.03 -2.03
CA LEU A 100 10.27 1.28 -1.49
C LEU A 100 10.84 2.20 -2.57
N VAL A 101 11.72 1.69 -3.43
CA VAL A 101 12.28 2.46 -4.54
C VAL A 101 11.19 2.86 -5.53
N VAL A 102 10.31 1.92 -5.91
CA VAL A 102 9.16 2.20 -6.80
C VAL A 102 8.21 3.21 -6.17
N LEU A 103 7.95 3.13 -4.87
CA LEU A 103 7.15 4.12 -4.14
C LEU A 103 7.81 5.50 -4.16
N ALA A 104 9.13 5.58 -3.92
CA ALA A 104 9.87 6.84 -3.95
C ALA A 104 9.83 7.49 -5.33
N VAL A 105 10.04 6.72 -6.40
CA VAL A 105 9.95 7.20 -7.79
C VAL A 105 8.51 7.59 -8.15
N ALA A 106 7.51 6.81 -7.75
CA ALA A 106 6.11 7.14 -7.98
C ALA A 106 5.71 8.42 -7.25
N ALA A 107 6.19 8.61 -6.01
CA ALA A 107 5.92 9.81 -5.22
C ALA A 107 6.61 11.06 -5.78
N SER A 108 7.80 10.93 -6.36
CA SER A 108 8.51 12.06 -6.99
C SER A 108 7.99 12.41 -8.38
N ALA A 109 7.58 11.42 -9.18
CA ALA A 109 7.10 11.65 -10.55
C ALA A 109 5.61 11.98 -10.63
N PHE A 110 4.79 11.35 -9.77
CA PHE A 110 3.32 11.39 -9.85
C PHE A 110 2.65 11.72 -8.51
N GLY A 111 3.43 11.92 -7.44
CA GLY A 111 2.87 12.17 -6.12
C GLY A 111 2.57 13.65 -5.84
N PRO A 112 2.00 13.94 -4.66
CA PRO A 112 1.75 15.30 -4.17
C PRO A 112 3.01 16.18 -4.07
N LEU A 113 4.19 15.56 -4.13
CA LEU A 113 5.52 16.18 -4.00
C LEU A 113 6.24 16.33 -5.35
N GLY A 114 5.65 15.85 -6.45
CA GLY A 114 6.25 15.89 -7.78
C GLY A 114 5.91 17.15 -8.57
N ALA A 115 6.70 17.42 -9.62
CA ALA A 115 6.59 18.59 -10.50
C ALA A 115 5.34 18.60 -11.42
N GLY A 116 4.35 17.73 -11.18
CA GLY A 116 3.17 17.55 -12.03
C GLY A 116 1.93 18.35 -11.57
N VAL A 117 1.38 19.14 -12.50
CA VAL A 117 0.02 19.72 -12.58
C VAL A 117 -0.69 20.05 -11.25
N GLY A 118 -0.34 21.21 -10.69
CA GLY A 118 -1.23 22.10 -9.92
C GLY A 118 -2.03 21.46 -8.78
N GLY A 119 -1.39 21.06 -7.67
CA GLY A 119 -2.01 20.77 -6.36
C GLY A 119 -3.05 19.62 -6.30
N SER A 120 -3.49 19.10 -7.44
CA SER A 120 -4.59 18.13 -7.58
C SER A 120 -4.27 16.80 -6.92
N GLY A 121 -3.01 16.35 -6.97
CA GLY A 121 -2.52 15.16 -6.27
C GLY A 121 -2.57 15.29 -4.75
N PHE A 122 -2.32 16.48 -4.21
CA PHE A 122 -2.45 16.72 -2.77
C PHE A 122 -3.91 16.69 -2.34
N VAL A 123 -4.80 17.34 -3.10
CA VAL A 123 -6.25 17.31 -2.84
C VAL A 123 -6.79 15.89 -2.91
N SER A 124 -6.42 15.10 -3.93
CA SER A 124 -6.87 13.72 -4.05
C SER A 124 -6.32 12.82 -2.93
N MET A 125 -5.08 13.04 -2.49
CA MET A 125 -4.52 12.36 -1.31
C MET A 125 -5.30 12.68 -0.04
N VAL A 126 -5.60 13.96 0.21
CA VAL A 126 -6.37 14.39 1.39
C VAL A 126 -7.79 13.81 1.35
N LEU A 127 -8.44 13.79 0.18
CA LEU A 127 -9.78 13.20 0.03
C LEU A 127 -9.77 11.69 0.28
N MET A 128 -8.77 10.96 -0.20
CA MET A 128 -8.62 9.53 0.06
C MET A 128 -8.39 9.22 1.54
N LEU A 129 -7.50 9.97 2.20
CA LEU A 129 -7.24 9.81 3.64
C LEU A 129 -8.45 10.21 4.48
N GLY A 130 -9.15 11.29 4.10
CA GLY A 130 -10.40 11.71 4.72
C GLY A 130 -11.51 10.67 4.54
N GLY A 131 -11.63 10.06 3.36
CA GLY A 131 -12.55 8.96 3.09
C GLY A 131 -12.26 7.73 3.96
N LEU A 132 -10.98 7.35 4.11
CA LEU A 132 -10.58 6.27 5.01
C LEU A 132 -10.92 6.58 6.46
N TRP A 133 -10.71 7.83 6.89
CA TRP A 133 -11.04 8.28 8.24
C TRP A 133 -12.56 8.26 8.49
N LEU A 134 -13.38 8.69 7.53
CA LEU A 134 -14.84 8.59 7.61
C LEU A 134 -15.32 7.14 7.68
N LEU A 135 -14.67 6.23 6.95
CA LEU A 135 -14.95 4.79 7.07
C LEU A 135 -14.60 4.26 8.47
N TYR A 136 -13.48 4.70 9.05
CA TYR A 136 -13.12 4.37 10.43
C TYR A 136 -14.14 4.90 11.44
N GLN A 137 -14.62 6.14 11.28
CA GLN A 137 -15.68 6.67 12.14
C GLN A 137 -16.98 5.86 12.05
N ARG A 138 -17.31 5.32 10.87
CA ARG A 138 -18.50 4.50 10.66
C ARG A 138 -18.36 3.09 11.24
N ARG A 139 -17.16 2.50 11.19
CA ARG A 139 -16.87 1.12 11.60
C ARG A 139 -15.58 1.04 12.44
N PRO A 140 -15.57 1.57 13.67
CA PRO A 140 -14.36 1.60 14.49
C PRO A 140 -13.93 0.19 14.94
N GLU A 141 -14.88 -0.71 15.16
CA GLU A 141 -14.60 -2.08 15.58
C GLU A 141 -14.18 -2.98 14.40
N PRO A 142 -13.03 -3.68 14.49
CA PRO A 142 -12.58 -4.59 13.45
C PRO A 142 -13.40 -5.88 13.41
N PRO A 143 -13.74 -6.40 12.22
CA PRO A 143 -14.38 -7.70 12.09
C PRO A 143 -13.43 -8.82 12.50
N VAL A 144 -13.99 -9.89 13.08
CA VAL A 144 -13.23 -11.05 13.52
C VAL A 144 -12.82 -11.88 12.30
N LEU A 145 -11.53 -11.97 12.01
CA LEU A 145 -10.99 -12.76 10.89
C LEU A 145 -10.69 -14.21 11.33
N PRO A 146 -11.18 -15.25 10.62
CA PRO A 146 -10.98 -16.66 11.01
C PRO A 146 -9.52 -17.12 10.91
N GLY A 147 -8.82 -17.23 12.03
CA GLY A 147 -7.43 -17.74 12.09
C GLY A 147 -6.35 -16.67 11.95
N ALA A 148 -6.67 -15.39 12.17
CA ALA A 148 -5.64 -14.38 12.39
C ALA A 148 -4.92 -14.70 13.71
N PRO A 149 -3.57 -14.70 13.77
CA PRO A 149 -2.89 -14.61 15.05
C PRO A 149 -3.45 -13.37 15.75
N GLN A 150 -4.13 -13.58 16.87
CA GLN A 150 -4.76 -12.51 17.63
C GLN A 150 -3.64 -11.54 18.04
N LEU A 151 -3.50 -10.43 17.30
CA LEU A 151 -2.59 -9.33 17.64
C LEU A 151 -3.05 -8.58 18.92
N PHE A 152 -4.13 -9.05 19.54
CA PHE A 152 -4.78 -8.47 20.70
C PHE A 152 -5.01 -9.57 21.75
N PRO A 153 -4.51 -9.40 22.99
CA PRO A 153 -5.11 -10.09 24.12
C PRO A 153 -6.55 -9.60 24.22
N GLN A 154 -7.53 -10.43 23.84
CA GLN A 154 -8.89 -10.18 24.29
C GLN A 154 -8.89 -10.31 25.80
N ASN A 155 -9.45 -9.30 26.48
CA ASN A 155 -9.71 -9.42 27.90
C ASN A 155 -10.66 -10.63 28.06
N PRO A 156 -10.27 -11.71 28.78
CA PRO A 156 -11.02 -12.97 28.79
C PRO A 156 -12.47 -12.83 29.30
N PHE A 157 -12.79 -11.68 29.89
CA PHE A 157 -14.05 -11.37 30.53
C PHE A 157 -15.07 -10.65 29.62
N GLN A 158 -14.75 -10.39 28.36
CA GLN A 158 -15.65 -9.74 27.38
C GLN A 158 -15.85 -10.61 26.14
N ALA A 159 -16.16 -11.89 26.33
CA ALA A 159 -16.97 -12.58 25.34
C ALA A 159 -18.42 -12.12 25.55
N PRO A 160 -19.19 -11.75 24.51
CA PRO A 160 -20.63 -11.72 24.65
C PRO A 160 -21.02 -13.15 24.99
N PHE A 161 -21.49 -13.36 26.22
CA PHE A 161 -22.21 -14.56 26.58
C PHE A 161 -23.40 -14.60 25.62
N GLN A 162 -23.27 -15.37 24.53
CA GLN A 162 -24.43 -15.90 23.84
C GLN A 162 -25.13 -16.70 24.94
N GLN A 163 -26.11 -16.07 25.59
CA GLN A 163 -27.13 -16.79 26.33
C GLN A 163 -27.84 -17.63 25.28
N SER A 164 -27.27 -18.80 24.98
CA SER A 164 -28.04 -19.91 24.51
C SER A 164 -29.20 -20.00 25.48
N GLN A 165 -30.40 -19.70 25.00
CA GLN A 165 -31.64 -19.99 25.69
C GLN A 165 -31.62 -21.49 25.95
N TYR A 166 -31.06 -21.89 27.08
CA TYR A 166 -31.39 -23.16 27.69
C TYR A 166 -32.87 -23.01 28.01
N GLN A 167 -33.69 -23.52 27.10
CA GLN A 167 -35.06 -23.90 27.40
C GLN A 167 -34.94 -24.83 28.59
N GLN A 168 -35.18 -24.29 29.79
CA GLN A 168 -35.27 -25.10 30.99
C GLN A 168 -36.41 -26.06 30.74
N ALA A 169 -36.08 -27.32 30.47
CA ALA A 169 -37.04 -28.39 30.65
C ALA A 169 -37.57 -28.25 32.09
N PRO A 170 -38.88 -28.27 32.33
CA PRO A 170 -39.39 -28.16 33.69
C PRO A 170 -38.96 -29.41 34.44
N PHE A 171 -37.89 -29.29 35.23
CA PHE A 171 -37.52 -30.30 36.20
C PHE A 171 -38.65 -30.32 37.21
N ALA A 172 -39.51 -31.33 37.15
CA ALA A 172 -40.47 -31.62 38.18
C ALA A 172 -39.68 -31.82 39.49
N GLN A 173 -39.78 -30.84 40.38
CA GLN A 173 -39.24 -30.88 41.74
C GLN A 173 -39.93 -32.01 42.51
N HIS A 174 -39.41 -33.23 42.44
CA HIS A 174 -39.69 -34.24 43.46
C HIS A 174 -38.75 -33.97 44.63
N SER A 175 -39.17 -33.03 45.47
CA SER A 175 -38.60 -32.78 46.79
C SER A 175 -38.95 -33.95 47.71
N ALA A 176 -38.25 -35.08 47.60
CA ALA A 176 -38.32 -36.13 48.61
C ALA A 176 -37.39 -35.75 49.77
N ALA A 177 -37.93 -35.00 50.72
CA ALA A 177 -37.33 -34.85 52.04
C ALA A 177 -37.36 -36.23 52.75
N PRO A 178 -36.31 -36.59 53.53
CA PRO A 178 -36.37 -37.77 54.37
C PRO A 178 -37.29 -37.49 55.56
N GLY A 179 -38.57 -37.85 55.43
CA GLY A 179 -39.51 -37.90 56.55
C GLY A 179 -39.28 -39.18 57.37
N PRO A 180 -39.50 -39.15 58.70
CA PRO A 180 -39.41 -40.35 59.52
C PRO A 180 -40.53 -41.33 59.14
N ALA A 181 -40.17 -42.59 59.00
CA ALA A 181 -41.10 -43.69 58.72
C ALA A 181 -42.20 -43.77 59.80
N PRO A 182 -43.49 -43.89 59.43
CA PRO A 182 -44.50 -44.30 60.38
C PRO A 182 -44.32 -45.79 60.70
N ALA A 183 -44.26 -46.10 62.00
CA ALA A 183 -44.23 -47.46 62.52
C ALA A 183 -45.52 -48.20 62.14
N ASP A 184 -45.38 -49.30 61.41
CA ASP A 184 -46.47 -50.26 61.20
C ASP A 184 -46.44 -51.26 62.38
N PRO A 185 -47.47 -51.30 63.27
CA PRO A 185 -47.39 -52.07 64.51
C PRO A 185 -47.63 -53.58 64.35
N ASP A 186 -48.04 -54.05 63.18
CA ASP A 186 -48.57 -55.41 63.00
C ASP A 186 -47.61 -56.38 62.29
N PHE A 187 -46.30 -56.19 62.48
CA PHE A 187 -45.26 -57.09 61.96
C PHE A 187 -45.28 -58.51 62.57
N TRP A 188 -46.06 -58.75 63.65
CA TRP A 188 -45.98 -60.00 64.44
C TRP A 188 -47.22 -60.90 64.39
N THR A 189 -48.19 -60.69 63.50
CA THR A 189 -49.36 -61.57 63.41
C THR A 189 -49.59 -62.14 62.01
N LYS A 190 -48.79 -63.13 61.63
CA LYS A 190 -49.24 -64.12 60.66
C LYS A 190 -48.88 -65.54 61.14
N PRO A 191 -49.86 -66.43 61.33
CA PRO A 191 -49.61 -67.78 61.81
C PRO A 191 -48.90 -68.63 60.76
N GLU A 192 -47.92 -69.38 61.25
CA GLU A 192 -47.15 -70.44 60.60
C GLU A 192 -48.06 -71.45 59.87
N PRO A 193 -47.89 -71.71 58.56
CA PRO A 193 -48.54 -72.83 57.89
C PRO A 193 -47.74 -74.13 58.09
N GLU A 194 -48.31 -75.00 58.92
CA GLU A 194 -48.27 -76.47 58.97
C GLU A 194 -47.16 -77.23 58.20
N SER A 195 -46.36 -78.01 58.93
CA SER A 195 -45.40 -78.98 58.40
C SER A 195 -46.11 -80.19 57.73
N PRO A 196 -45.76 -80.59 56.49
CA PRO A 196 -46.30 -81.84 55.92
C PRO A 196 -45.54 -83.07 56.45
N ARG A 197 -46.30 -84.09 56.86
CA ARG A 197 -45.79 -85.42 57.26
C ARG A 197 -45.15 -86.17 56.07
N PRO A 198 -44.20 -87.09 56.35
CA PRO A 198 -43.47 -87.80 55.30
C PRO A 198 -44.31 -88.92 54.70
N GLY A 199 -44.49 -88.88 53.38
CA GLY A 199 -45.11 -89.95 52.61
C GLY A 199 -46.03 -89.41 51.54
N ASP A 200 -45.46 -89.06 50.38
CA ASP A 200 -45.97 -89.48 49.08
C ASP A 200 -45.01 -89.00 47.98
N GLN A 201 -44.44 -89.97 47.28
CA GLN A 201 -43.57 -89.76 46.13
C GLN A 201 -44.45 -89.59 44.88
N SER A 202 -44.30 -88.48 44.17
CA SER A 202 -44.57 -88.42 42.74
C SER A 202 -43.68 -87.37 42.09
N PRO A 203 -43.18 -87.60 40.85
CA PRO A 203 -42.10 -86.82 40.28
C PRO A 203 -42.62 -85.47 39.80
N GLY A 204 -41.97 -84.38 40.23
CA GLY A 204 -42.32 -83.02 39.82
C GLY A 204 -42.04 -82.76 38.33
N PRO A 205 -42.74 -81.81 37.70
CA PRO A 205 -42.38 -81.32 36.38
C PRO A 205 -41.08 -80.51 36.45
N GLU A 206 -40.24 -80.76 35.45
CA GLU A 206 -38.92 -80.21 35.12
C GLU A 206 -38.65 -78.75 35.56
N PRO A 207 -37.48 -78.46 36.18
CA PRO A 207 -37.08 -77.09 36.47
C PRO A 207 -36.71 -76.35 35.18
N ALA A 208 -37.26 -75.15 35.01
CA ALA A 208 -36.84 -74.21 33.96
C ALA A 208 -35.32 -73.96 34.04
N PRO A 209 -34.62 -73.82 32.90
CA PRO A 209 -33.17 -73.67 32.90
C PRO A 209 -32.74 -72.40 33.66
N PRO A 210 -31.55 -72.42 34.29
CA PRO A 210 -31.05 -71.29 35.06
C PRO A 210 -30.91 -70.06 34.16
N GLN A 211 -31.57 -68.96 34.53
CA GLN A 211 -31.34 -67.66 33.91
C GLN A 211 -29.93 -67.19 34.29
N ASP A 212 -29.02 -67.19 33.31
CA ASP A 212 -27.67 -66.65 33.48
C ASP A 212 -27.75 -65.14 33.81
N PRO A 213 -27.30 -64.68 35.00
CA PRO A 213 -27.34 -63.25 35.36
C PRO A 213 -26.43 -62.38 34.47
N LEU A 214 -25.56 -63.00 33.68
CA LEU A 214 -24.57 -62.34 32.84
C LEU A 214 -25.11 -61.82 31.49
N LEU A 215 -26.39 -62.04 31.20
CA LEU A 215 -27.03 -61.57 29.95
C LEU A 215 -28.04 -60.43 30.14
N GLN A 216 -28.20 -59.88 31.34
CA GLN A 216 -28.94 -58.62 31.53
C GLN A 216 -28.09 -57.44 31.08
N ARG A 217 -28.03 -57.19 29.77
CA ARG A 217 -27.42 -55.97 29.23
C ARG A 217 -28.37 -54.80 29.46
N PRO A 218 -27.95 -53.72 30.14
CA PRO A 218 -28.72 -52.48 30.19
C PRO A 218 -28.92 -51.98 28.76
N THR A 219 -30.17 -51.92 28.29
CA THR A 219 -30.48 -51.27 27.01
C THR A 219 -30.34 -49.75 27.19
N PRO A 220 -29.60 -49.06 26.31
CA PRO A 220 -29.45 -47.61 26.41
C PRO A 220 -30.79 -46.90 26.27
N PRO A 221 -30.95 -45.71 26.87
CA PRO A 221 -32.15 -44.90 26.73
C PRO A 221 -32.42 -44.54 25.26
N SER A 222 -33.69 -44.44 24.88
CA SER A 222 -34.18 -44.29 23.50
C SER A 222 -33.66 -43.09 22.70
N TRP A 223 -33.00 -42.14 23.37
CA TRP A 223 -32.40 -40.98 22.72
C TRP A 223 -31.03 -41.27 22.09
N ASP A 224 -30.41 -42.42 22.38
CA ASP A 224 -29.14 -42.86 21.79
C ASP A 224 -29.33 -44.09 20.88
N PRO A 225 -29.63 -43.89 19.58
CA PRO A 225 -29.89 -44.98 18.64
C PRO A 225 -28.63 -45.80 18.27
N LEU A 226 -27.43 -45.39 18.69
CA LEU A 226 -26.17 -46.07 18.37
C LEU A 226 -25.53 -46.77 19.57
N GLY A 227 -26.06 -46.59 20.79
CA GLY A 227 -25.58 -47.26 22.00
C GLY A 227 -24.11 -46.98 22.31
N VAL A 228 -23.62 -45.80 21.93
CA VAL A 228 -22.20 -45.46 22.01
C VAL A 228 -21.96 -44.83 23.37
N ALA A 229 -21.11 -45.49 24.17
CA ALA A 229 -20.84 -45.04 25.53
C ALA A 229 -20.31 -43.59 25.57
N PRO A 230 -20.67 -42.78 26.60
CA PRO A 230 -20.31 -41.36 26.67
C PRO A 230 -18.81 -41.06 26.53
N PHE A 231 -17.95 -42.02 26.90
CA PHE A 231 -16.50 -41.89 26.78
C PHE A 231 -15.96 -42.09 25.36
N ALA A 232 -16.75 -42.63 24.44
CA ALA A 232 -16.37 -42.80 23.04
C ALA A 232 -16.62 -41.55 22.17
N TRP A 233 -17.12 -40.47 22.78
CA TRP A 233 -17.21 -39.14 22.18
C TRP A 233 -15.91 -38.33 22.25
N ASP A 234 -14.89 -38.86 22.95
CA ASP A 234 -13.57 -38.24 23.01
C ASP A 234 -12.77 -38.62 21.75
N LEU A 235 -13.14 -38.00 20.63
CA LEU A 235 -12.38 -38.08 19.39
C LEU A 235 -10.99 -37.47 19.66
N PRO A 236 -9.88 -38.18 19.37
CA PRO A 236 -8.56 -37.58 19.45
C PRO A 236 -8.56 -36.29 18.65
N GLU A 237 -8.10 -35.20 19.27
CA GLU A 237 -7.96 -33.91 18.59
C GLU A 237 -7.24 -34.14 17.26
N PRO A 238 -7.80 -33.68 16.12
CA PRO A 238 -7.19 -33.93 14.83
C PRO A 238 -5.75 -33.45 14.90
N ALA A 239 -4.81 -34.40 14.77
CA ALA A 239 -3.39 -34.09 14.84
C ALA A 239 -3.14 -32.87 13.96
N PRO A 240 -2.45 -31.82 14.46
CA PRO A 240 -2.26 -30.59 13.70
C PRO A 240 -1.71 -31.00 12.36
N THR A 241 -2.48 -30.76 11.29
CA THR A 241 -2.06 -31.12 9.95
C THR A 241 -0.78 -30.33 9.74
N THR A 242 0.37 -31.01 9.73
CA THR A 242 1.66 -30.37 9.51
C THR A 242 1.54 -29.76 8.13
N ALA A 243 1.26 -28.44 8.10
CA ALA A 243 1.13 -27.74 6.84
C ALA A 243 2.44 -27.99 6.12
N VAL A 244 2.39 -28.72 5.02
CA VAL A 244 3.55 -28.98 4.17
C VAL A 244 4.04 -27.60 3.76
N VAL A 245 5.07 -27.10 4.43
CA VAL A 245 5.69 -25.83 4.09
C VAL A 245 6.21 -26.06 2.68
N PRO A 246 5.65 -25.40 1.65
CA PRO A 246 6.11 -25.64 0.28
C PRO A 246 7.61 -25.33 0.25
N ALA A 247 8.39 -26.34 -0.12
CA ALA A 247 9.85 -26.21 -0.19
C ALA A 247 10.18 -24.98 -1.04
N LYS A 248 10.86 -24.00 -0.44
CA LYS A 248 11.21 -22.74 -1.09
C LYS A 248 12.07 -23.07 -2.31
N GLN A 249 11.53 -22.89 -3.51
CA GLN A 249 12.27 -23.18 -4.73
C GLN A 249 13.60 -22.40 -4.74
N PRO A 250 14.73 -23.04 -5.07
CA PRO A 250 16.02 -22.37 -5.08
C PRO A 250 16.00 -21.23 -6.10
N ARG A 251 16.38 -20.03 -5.64
CA ARG A 251 16.46 -18.84 -6.51
C ARG A 251 17.52 -19.08 -7.59
N SER A 252 17.14 -18.82 -8.84
CA SER A 252 18.06 -18.91 -9.97
C SER A 252 19.20 -17.90 -9.83
N ARG A 253 20.45 -18.39 -9.83
CA ARG A 253 21.66 -17.52 -9.87
C ARG A 253 21.74 -16.70 -11.16
N LEU A 254 21.08 -17.17 -12.21
CA LEU A 254 21.04 -16.54 -13.53
C LEU A 254 20.35 -15.17 -13.48
N THR A 255 19.29 -15.04 -12.68
CA THR A 255 18.60 -13.75 -12.45
C THR A 255 19.52 -12.72 -11.80
N THR A 256 20.31 -13.12 -10.82
CA THR A 256 21.25 -12.21 -10.12
C THR A 256 22.42 -11.81 -11.02
N THR A 257 22.95 -12.74 -11.80
CA THR A 257 24.07 -12.45 -12.73
C THR A 257 23.63 -11.53 -13.86
N VAL A 258 22.47 -11.76 -14.48
CA VAL A 258 21.94 -10.90 -15.56
C VAL A 258 21.62 -9.51 -15.03
N LEU A 259 21.04 -9.40 -13.83
CA LEU A 259 20.77 -8.11 -13.22
C LEU A 259 22.06 -7.33 -12.92
N GLY A 260 23.08 -8.00 -12.38
CA GLY A 260 24.40 -7.40 -12.15
C GLY A 260 25.04 -6.90 -13.45
N LEU A 261 24.95 -7.69 -14.53
CA LEU A 261 25.44 -7.31 -15.86
C LEU A 261 24.70 -6.11 -16.45
N ALA A 262 23.38 -6.05 -16.29
CA ALA A 262 22.57 -4.93 -16.76
C ALA A 262 22.91 -3.62 -16.02
N VAL A 263 23.14 -3.69 -14.70
CA VAL A 263 23.58 -2.55 -13.90
C VAL A 263 24.97 -2.08 -14.31
N LEU A 264 25.92 -3.01 -14.51
CA LEU A 264 27.27 -2.66 -14.98
C LEU A 264 27.26 -2.03 -16.37
N ALA A 265 26.45 -2.54 -17.29
CA ALA A 265 26.30 -1.98 -18.63
C ALA A 265 25.70 -0.56 -18.61
N ALA A 266 24.68 -0.33 -17.77
CA ALA A 266 24.09 1.00 -17.58
C ALA A 266 25.10 1.98 -16.97
N ALA A 267 25.85 1.55 -15.95
CA ALA A 267 26.87 2.37 -15.29
C ALA A 267 28.02 2.74 -16.25
N ALA A 268 28.48 1.79 -17.07
CA ALA A 268 29.50 2.04 -18.08
C ALA A 268 29.01 3.04 -19.15
N ALA A 269 27.78 2.87 -19.64
CA ALA A 269 27.18 3.80 -20.61
C ALA A 269 26.98 5.21 -20.01
N GLY A 270 26.58 5.31 -18.74
CA GLY A 270 26.48 6.58 -18.02
C GLY A 270 27.82 7.27 -17.82
N ALA A 271 28.87 6.51 -17.48
CA ALA A 271 30.22 7.04 -17.33
C ALA A 271 30.74 7.64 -18.66
N VAL A 272 30.52 6.93 -19.78
CA VAL A 272 30.87 7.43 -21.12
C VAL A 272 30.07 8.69 -21.48
N ALA A 273 28.77 8.72 -21.15
CA ALA A 273 27.95 9.91 -21.38
C ALA A 273 28.44 11.12 -20.57
N SER A 274 28.88 10.92 -19.32
CA SER A 274 29.39 11.98 -18.46
C SER A 274 30.76 12.53 -18.86
N ALA A 275 31.54 11.76 -19.64
CA ALA A 275 32.84 12.20 -20.15
C ALA A 275 32.73 13.20 -21.32
N GLY A 276 31.51 13.49 -21.81
CA GLY A 276 31.26 14.48 -22.87
C GLY A 276 31.67 14.02 -24.27
N GLU A 277 32.29 12.84 -24.42
CA GLU A 277 32.76 12.33 -25.71
C GLU A 277 31.62 11.90 -26.65
N VAL A 278 30.39 11.77 -26.13
CA VAL A 278 29.30 11.09 -26.84
C VAL A 278 27.94 11.76 -26.59
N ALA A 279 27.69 12.91 -27.22
CA ALA A 279 26.45 13.70 -27.08
C ALA A 279 25.15 12.95 -27.43
N TRP A 280 25.22 11.80 -28.11
CA TRP A 280 24.05 11.01 -28.48
C TRP A 280 23.57 10.06 -27.38
N LEU A 281 24.32 9.85 -26.29
CA LEU A 281 23.91 8.96 -25.18
C LEU A 281 22.91 9.66 -24.25
N THR A 282 21.63 9.67 -24.66
CA THR A 282 20.54 10.17 -23.81
C THR A 282 20.25 9.21 -22.64
N PRO A 283 19.68 9.69 -21.51
CA PRO A 283 19.29 8.85 -20.38
C PRO A 283 18.39 7.66 -20.79
N ALA A 284 17.50 7.87 -21.76
CA ALA A 284 16.66 6.83 -22.34
C ALA A 284 17.47 5.72 -23.05
N ARG A 285 18.55 6.08 -23.76
CA ARG A 285 19.44 5.12 -24.45
C ARG A 285 20.26 4.30 -23.46
N ILE A 286 20.69 4.90 -22.35
CA ILE A 286 21.36 4.17 -21.25
C ILE A 286 20.41 3.11 -20.67
N GLY A 287 19.15 3.46 -20.45
CA GLY A 287 18.13 2.50 -20.03
C GLY A 287 17.82 1.43 -21.09
N ALA A 288 17.85 1.78 -22.38
CA ALA A 288 17.66 0.82 -23.47
C ALA A 288 18.81 -0.22 -23.53
N ILE A 289 20.05 0.18 -23.28
CA ILE A 289 21.19 -0.75 -23.19
C ILE A 289 20.97 -1.77 -22.06
N ALA A 290 20.50 -1.32 -20.89
CA ALA A 290 20.14 -2.22 -19.78
C ALA A 290 19.02 -3.19 -20.15
N LEU A 291 18.00 -2.73 -20.90
CA LEU A 291 16.92 -3.57 -21.41
C LEU A 291 17.41 -4.63 -22.40
N VAL A 292 18.36 -4.30 -23.27
CA VAL A 292 18.96 -5.27 -24.21
C VAL A 292 19.65 -6.40 -23.45
N VAL A 293 20.42 -6.07 -22.41
CA VAL A 293 21.09 -7.09 -21.57
C VAL A 293 20.07 -7.97 -20.84
N ILE A 294 18.99 -7.37 -20.33
CA ILE A 294 17.89 -8.10 -19.68
C ILE A 294 17.11 -8.96 -20.68
N GLY A 295 16.88 -8.47 -21.90
CA GLY A 295 16.23 -9.20 -22.98
C GLY A 295 17.05 -10.42 -23.43
N LEU A 296 18.37 -10.26 -23.57
CA LEU A 296 19.30 -11.37 -23.84
C LEU A 296 19.30 -12.40 -22.70
N GLY A 297 19.30 -11.94 -21.44
CA GLY A 297 19.19 -12.82 -20.28
C GLY A 297 17.87 -13.57 -20.20
N LEU A 298 16.76 -12.97 -20.66
CA LEU A 298 15.46 -13.63 -20.79
C LEU A 298 15.44 -14.67 -21.91
N LEU A 299 16.04 -14.37 -23.08
CA LEU A 299 16.20 -15.33 -24.17
C LEU A 299 16.97 -16.57 -23.70
N VAL A 300 18.12 -16.37 -23.03
CA VAL A 300 18.91 -17.47 -22.45
C VAL A 300 18.11 -18.21 -21.36
N GLY A 301 17.43 -17.47 -20.48
CA GLY A 301 16.59 -18.05 -19.43
C GLY A 301 15.39 -18.86 -19.93
N ALA A 302 14.87 -18.56 -21.11
CA ALA A 302 13.80 -19.31 -21.76
C ALA A 302 14.27 -20.71 -22.19
N PHE A 303 15.47 -20.84 -22.77
CA PHE A 303 16.05 -22.14 -23.11
C PHE A 303 16.38 -23.00 -21.87
N LEU A 304 16.78 -22.36 -20.77
CA LEU A 304 17.14 -23.02 -19.52
C LEU A 304 15.94 -23.31 -18.59
N HIS A 305 14.69 -23.03 -19.03
CA HIS A 305 13.46 -23.12 -18.23
C HIS A 305 13.57 -22.41 -16.86
N ARG A 306 14.43 -21.38 -16.77
CA ARG A 306 14.79 -20.67 -15.54
C ARG A 306 15.02 -19.20 -15.88
N GLY A 307 14.01 -18.36 -15.64
CA GLY A 307 14.12 -16.92 -15.95
C GLY A 307 12.95 -16.04 -15.52
N TYR A 308 11.86 -16.60 -14.98
CA TYR A 308 10.64 -15.87 -14.64
C TYR A 308 10.83 -14.69 -13.67
N GLY A 309 11.91 -14.67 -12.88
CA GLY A 309 12.23 -13.54 -12.00
C GLY A 309 12.64 -12.27 -12.75
N LEU A 310 13.15 -12.37 -13.98
CA LEU A 310 13.51 -11.21 -14.80
C LEU A 310 12.27 -10.46 -15.32
N LEU A 311 11.15 -11.14 -15.58
CA LEU A 311 9.91 -10.51 -16.06
C LEU A 311 9.39 -9.43 -15.10
N VAL A 312 9.59 -9.62 -13.79
CA VAL A 312 9.20 -8.66 -12.76
C VAL A 312 10.03 -7.37 -12.85
N VAL A 313 11.29 -7.46 -13.31
CA VAL A 313 12.20 -6.33 -13.46
C VAL A 313 12.05 -5.67 -14.83
N THR A 314 11.80 -6.46 -15.88
CA THR A 314 11.64 -5.98 -17.25
C THR A 314 10.45 -5.03 -17.38
N GLY A 315 9.32 -5.30 -16.72
CA GLY A 315 8.13 -4.45 -16.79
C GLY A 315 8.38 -2.99 -16.35
N PRO A 316 8.83 -2.75 -15.10
CA PRO A 316 9.18 -1.41 -14.62
C PRO A 316 10.28 -0.74 -15.45
N LEU A 317 11.32 -1.49 -15.84
CA LEU A 317 12.42 -0.95 -16.63
C LEU A 317 11.96 -0.51 -18.03
N LEU A 318 11.11 -1.33 -18.68
CA LEU A 318 10.50 -1.00 -19.97
C LEU A 318 9.63 0.25 -19.84
N GLY A 319 8.81 0.34 -18.80
CA GLY A 319 8.00 1.53 -18.52
C GLY A 319 8.85 2.78 -18.34
N PHE A 320 9.94 2.69 -17.58
CA PHE A 320 10.89 3.80 -17.39
C PHE A 320 11.52 4.24 -18.70
N VAL A 321 11.99 3.31 -19.54
CA VAL A 321 12.64 3.66 -20.81
C VAL A 321 11.67 4.31 -21.77
N VAL A 322 10.44 3.81 -21.86
CA VAL A 322 9.39 4.42 -22.69
C VAL A 322 9.06 5.82 -22.19
N LEU A 323 8.87 6.00 -20.88
CA LEU A 323 8.58 7.31 -20.29
C LEU A 323 9.74 8.29 -20.49
N ALA A 324 10.97 7.89 -20.23
CA ALA A 324 12.16 8.71 -20.40
C ALA A 324 12.39 9.09 -21.88
N SER A 325 11.99 8.23 -22.82
CA SER A 325 12.05 8.53 -24.25
C SER A 325 11.03 9.58 -24.68
N LEU A 326 9.88 9.64 -24.00
CA LEU A 326 8.83 10.63 -24.29
C LEU A 326 9.18 12.04 -23.75
N VAL A 327 9.89 12.11 -22.62
CA VAL A 327 10.26 13.39 -21.98
C VAL A 327 11.40 14.12 -22.71
N GLY A 328 12.22 13.39 -23.48
CA GLY A 328 13.37 13.97 -24.18
C GLY A 328 14.57 14.25 -23.25
N PRO A 329 15.72 14.65 -23.81
CA PRO A 329 16.88 15.04 -23.02
C PRO A 329 16.59 16.31 -22.22
N ILE A 330 16.86 16.26 -20.90
CA ILE A 330 16.77 17.43 -20.04
C ILE A 330 18.01 18.29 -20.31
N ASP A 331 17.81 19.49 -20.84
CA ASP A 331 18.91 20.43 -21.07
C ASP A 331 19.28 21.13 -19.75
N THR A 332 20.31 20.60 -19.11
CA THR A 332 20.83 21.13 -17.85
C THR A 332 21.69 22.38 -18.04
N SER A 333 21.96 22.82 -19.28
CA SER A 333 22.72 24.05 -19.53
C SER A 333 21.96 25.28 -19.05
N SER A 334 20.62 25.23 -19.07
CA SER A 334 19.69 26.29 -18.67
C SER A 334 19.44 26.39 -17.15
N TRP A 335 20.27 25.73 -16.33
CA TRP A 335 20.12 25.66 -14.88
C TRP A 335 21.23 26.46 -14.17
N GLY A 336 20.91 27.05 -13.03
CA GLY A 336 21.84 27.81 -12.20
C GLY A 336 21.81 29.32 -12.46
N GLU A 337 22.86 30.02 -12.01
CA GLU A 337 23.00 31.46 -12.26
C GLU A 337 23.66 31.68 -13.62
N GLN A 338 23.00 32.44 -14.48
CA GLN A 338 23.50 32.81 -15.80
C GLN A 338 23.63 34.33 -15.90
N LEU A 339 24.81 34.77 -16.31
CA LEU A 339 25.12 36.17 -16.52
C LEU A 339 25.48 36.38 -17.99
N TYR A 340 24.68 37.18 -18.68
CA TYR A 340 24.94 37.60 -20.06
C TYR A 340 25.12 39.11 -20.11
N SER A 341 26.17 39.57 -20.77
CA SER A 341 26.47 41.00 -20.94
C SER A 341 26.79 41.34 -22.39
N PRO A 342 25.83 41.21 -23.32
CA PRO A 342 26.06 41.50 -24.74
C PRO A 342 26.30 42.99 -24.96
N ARG A 343 27.26 43.33 -25.81
CA ARG A 343 27.60 44.75 -26.10
C ARG A 343 27.19 45.22 -27.49
N THR A 344 26.85 44.29 -28.38
CA THR A 344 26.50 44.59 -29.77
C THR A 344 25.27 43.79 -30.19
N ALA A 345 24.54 44.27 -31.20
CA ALA A 345 23.40 43.54 -31.75
C ALA A 345 23.75 42.11 -32.21
N ALA A 346 24.97 41.87 -32.69
CA ALA A 346 25.42 40.54 -33.12
C ALA A 346 25.64 39.54 -31.95
N GLU A 347 25.85 40.04 -30.73
CA GLU A 347 26.03 39.22 -29.53
C GLU A 347 24.70 38.99 -28.79
N LEU A 348 23.69 39.82 -29.09
CA LEU A 348 22.35 39.72 -28.54
C LEU A 348 21.65 38.50 -29.15
N GLN A 349 21.29 37.54 -28.32
CA GLN A 349 20.57 36.36 -28.77
C GLN A 349 19.07 36.68 -28.82
N PRO A 350 18.33 36.12 -29.80
CA PRO A 350 16.89 36.34 -29.92
C PRO A 350 16.10 35.70 -28.76
N GLU A 351 16.67 34.67 -28.11
CA GLU A 351 15.99 33.91 -27.07
C GLU A 351 16.98 33.54 -25.94
N TYR A 352 16.60 33.88 -24.70
CA TYR A 352 17.29 33.49 -23.48
C TYR A 352 16.34 32.69 -22.61
N SER A 353 16.64 31.41 -22.36
CA SER A 353 15.76 30.54 -21.57
C SER A 353 16.45 30.00 -20.33
N VAL A 354 15.83 30.16 -19.17
CA VAL A 354 16.25 29.56 -17.89
C VAL A 354 15.12 28.71 -17.33
N GLN A 355 15.40 27.42 -17.17
CA GLN A 355 14.42 26.51 -16.56
C GLN A 355 14.41 26.63 -15.04
N MET A 356 15.58 26.72 -14.42
CA MET A 356 15.70 26.74 -12.97
C MET A 356 16.94 27.54 -12.55
N GLY A 357 16.76 28.72 -11.97
CA GLY A 357 17.89 29.54 -11.48
C GLY A 357 17.67 31.04 -11.60
N ALA A 358 18.75 31.80 -11.72
CA ALA A 358 18.69 33.25 -11.90
C ALA A 358 19.34 33.65 -13.22
N LEU A 359 18.67 34.49 -14.00
CA LEU A 359 19.19 35.07 -15.22
C LEU A 359 19.43 36.56 -15.01
N GLN A 360 20.67 37.01 -15.14
CA GLN A 360 21.01 38.42 -15.16
C GLN A 360 21.45 38.80 -16.57
N LEU A 361 20.67 39.67 -17.22
CA LEU A 361 20.93 40.20 -18.55
C LEU A 361 21.36 41.67 -18.44
N ASP A 362 22.66 41.92 -18.52
CA ASP A 362 23.24 43.25 -18.44
C ASP A 362 23.40 43.87 -19.83
N LEU A 363 22.45 44.73 -20.21
CA LEU A 363 22.42 45.42 -21.50
C LEU A 363 22.99 46.83 -21.43
N ARG A 364 23.55 47.29 -20.31
CA ARG A 364 24.00 48.70 -20.14
C ARG A 364 25.07 49.14 -21.14
N GLY A 365 25.80 48.19 -21.72
CA GLY A 365 26.81 48.43 -22.76
C GLY A 365 26.35 48.10 -24.18
N LEU A 366 25.04 47.89 -24.39
CA LEU A 366 24.49 47.50 -25.68
C LEU A 366 24.35 48.72 -26.60
N GLU A 367 24.97 48.64 -27.77
CA GLU A 367 24.72 49.56 -28.88
C GLU A 367 23.85 48.87 -29.94
N LEU A 368 22.66 49.41 -30.17
CA LEU A 368 21.72 48.96 -31.20
C LEU A 368 21.84 49.84 -32.44
N THR A 369 21.82 49.20 -33.62
CA THR A 369 21.83 49.87 -34.92
C THR A 369 20.48 49.77 -35.64
N GLU A 370 19.69 48.75 -35.28
CA GLU A 370 18.37 48.43 -35.86
C GLU A 370 17.45 47.94 -34.73
N ASP A 371 16.15 47.92 -34.99
CA ASP A 371 15.15 47.41 -34.04
C ASP A 371 15.33 45.91 -33.83
N GLU A 372 15.36 45.48 -32.57
CA GLU A 372 15.58 44.08 -32.21
C GLU A 372 14.52 43.59 -31.22
N THR A 373 14.21 42.30 -31.29
CA THR A 373 13.26 41.66 -30.37
C THR A 373 13.92 40.51 -29.65
N VAL A 374 13.90 40.55 -28.32
CA VAL A 374 14.50 39.53 -27.46
C VAL A 374 13.44 38.93 -26.56
N SER A 375 13.39 37.60 -26.53
CA SER A 375 12.49 36.84 -25.66
C SER A 375 13.27 36.20 -24.53
N VAL A 376 12.81 36.41 -23.30
CA VAL A 376 13.41 35.85 -22.09
C VAL A 376 12.37 34.96 -21.42
N GLU A 377 12.59 33.65 -21.47
CA GLU A 377 11.72 32.66 -20.84
C GLU A 377 12.33 32.17 -19.53
N THR A 378 11.63 32.38 -18.41
CA THR A 378 12.04 31.88 -17.10
C THR A 378 10.95 30.99 -16.51
N ARG A 379 11.23 29.69 -16.34
CA ARG A 379 10.26 28.75 -15.76
C ARG A 379 10.21 28.86 -14.24
N PHE A 380 11.36 28.72 -13.58
CA PHE A 380 11.49 28.78 -12.13
C PHE A 380 12.69 29.63 -11.71
N GLY A 381 12.44 30.77 -11.06
CA GLY A 381 13.50 31.56 -10.44
C GLY A 381 13.40 33.05 -10.73
N ALA A 382 14.53 33.73 -10.89
CA ALA A 382 14.55 35.19 -11.00
C ALA A 382 15.20 35.67 -12.29
N THR A 383 14.64 36.73 -12.88
CA THR A 383 15.23 37.41 -14.04
C THR A 383 15.49 38.86 -13.68
N GLU A 384 16.70 39.32 -13.90
CA GLU A 384 17.07 40.73 -13.73
C GLU A 384 17.62 41.27 -15.05
N VAL A 385 16.96 42.29 -15.60
CA VAL A 385 17.40 42.97 -16.83
C VAL A 385 17.88 44.37 -16.50
N LEU A 386 19.13 44.66 -16.82
CA LEU A 386 19.73 45.99 -16.63
C LEU A 386 19.82 46.72 -17.96
N LEU A 387 19.12 47.85 -18.08
CA LEU A 387 19.02 48.62 -19.31
C LEU A 387 19.94 49.87 -19.29
N PRO A 388 20.43 50.32 -20.46
CA PRO A 388 21.07 51.62 -20.60
C PRO A 388 20.12 52.78 -20.25
N GLN A 389 20.69 53.96 -19.95
CA GLN A 389 19.91 55.18 -19.65
C GLN A 389 19.21 55.75 -20.90
N ASN A 390 19.82 55.60 -22.07
CA ASN A 390 19.42 56.30 -23.31
C ASN A 390 18.84 55.36 -24.39
N LEU A 391 18.49 54.13 -24.02
CA LEU A 391 17.99 53.16 -24.98
C LEU A 391 16.46 53.16 -25.02
N ASP A 392 15.90 53.25 -26.22
CA ASP A 392 14.48 53.06 -26.49
C ASP A 392 14.11 51.58 -26.29
N VAL A 393 13.22 51.29 -25.34
CA VAL A 393 12.79 49.93 -25.02
C VAL A 393 11.27 49.81 -24.95
N ASP A 394 10.73 48.66 -25.35
CA ASP A 394 9.34 48.28 -25.14
C ASP A 394 9.30 46.95 -24.40
N VAL A 395 8.82 46.92 -23.15
CA VAL A 395 8.86 45.72 -22.30
C VAL A 395 7.47 45.12 -22.14
N VAL A 396 7.30 43.91 -22.66
CA VAL A 396 6.07 43.12 -22.53
C VAL A 396 6.28 42.02 -21.50
N CYS A 397 5.61 42.15 -20.36
CA CYS A 397 5.69 41.18 -19.27
C CYS A 397 4.48 40.23 -19.29
N THR A 398 4.74 38.92 -19.38
CA THR A 398 3.75 37.86 -19.18
C THR A 398 4.10 37.07 -17.92
N GLU A 399 3.51 37.42 -16.78
CA GLU A 399 3.79 36.77 -15.50
C GLU A 399 2.59 35.96 -15.01
N ARG A 400 2.83 34.71 -14.57
CA ARG A 400 1.78 33.84 -13.99
C ARG A 400 1.74 33.84 -12.47
N ALA A 401 2.81 34.25 -11.79
CA ALA A 401 2.90 34.26 -10.32
C ALA A 401 3.90 35.29 -9.75
N SER A 402 3.36 36.38 -9.17
CA SER A 402 3.91 37.24 -8.10
C SER A 402 5.09 38.20 -8.40
N ASN A 403 4.81 39.23 -9.23
CA ASN A 403 5.32 40.63 -9.39
C ASN A 403 6.65 41.12 -8.71
N PRO A 404 7.41 42.09 -9.31
CA PRO A 404 6.97 43.05 -10.33
C PRO A 404 7.90 43.29 -11.54
N CYS A 405 7.38 43.00 -12.73
CA CYS A 405 7.90 43.55 -13.99
C CYS A 405 7.28 44.92 -14.33
N THR A 406 8.06 45.85 -14.88
CA THR A 406 7.58 47.03 -15.64
C THR A 406 8.69 47.49 -16.58
N ILE A 407 8.47 47.82 -17.85
CA ILE A 407 7.65 48.95 -18.35
C ILE A 407 6.80 48.56 -19.59
N GLN A 408 5.48 48.59 -19.44
CA GLN A 408 4.46 48.12 -20.38
C GLN A 408 4.13 49.17 -21.48
N GLY A 409 5.15 49.64 -22.18
CA GLY A 409 5.06 50.55 -23.32
C GLY A 409 6.43 51.11 -23.70
N LEU A 410 6.48 51.87 -24.80
CA LEU A 410 7.72 52.47 -25.29
C LEU A 410 8.28 53.49 -24.28
N ASP A 411 9.47 53.22 -23.76
CA ASP A 411 10.23 54.10 -22.88
C ASP A 411 11.53 54.49 -23.57
N GLY A 412 11.65 55.78 -23.90
CA GLY A 412 12.80 56.34 -24.60
C GLY A 412 13.94 56.79 -23.71
N GLY A 413 13.93 56.45 -22.41
CA GLY A 413 15.02 56.82 -21.51
C GLY A 413 15.19 58.33 -21.31
N ASP A 414 16.41 58.75 -21.00
CA ASP A 414 16.73 60.15 -20.64
C ASP A 414 16.84 61.10 -21.84
N ASP A 415 17.15 60.58 -23.04
CA ASP A 415 17.25 61.34 -24.29
C ASP A 415 15.95 61.35 -25.11
N GLY A 416 14.99 60.50 -24.74
CA GLY A 416 13.66 60.42 -25.35
C GLY A 416 13.65 59.63 -26.66
N VAL A 417 12.45 59.35 -27.15
CA VAL A 417 12.26 58.45 -28.29
C VAL A 417 12.84 59.04 -29.59
N GLY A 418 13.72 58.28 -30.24
CA GLY A 418 14.34 58.69 -31.50
C GLY A 418 15.42 57.75 -32.04
N GLY A 419 15.77 56.70 -31.29
CA GLY A 419 16.73 55.67 -31.67
C GLY A 419 16.05 54.35 -32.09
N PRO A 420 16.85 53.31 -32.35
CA PRO A 420 16.34 51.95 -32.57
C PRO A 420 15.71 51.38 -31.29
N VAL A 421 14.59 50.68 -31.44
CA VAL A 421 13.78 50.17 -30.34
C VAL A 421 14.12 48.71 -30.02
N LEU A 422 14.37 48.42 -28.75
CA LEU A 422 14.53 47.06 -28.25
C LEU A 422 13.23 46.55 -27.61
N THR A 423 12.61 45.56 -28.23
CA THR A 423 11.40 44.91 -27.69
C THR A 423 11.81 43.73 -26.80
N LEU A 424 11.42 43.76 -25.51
CA LEU A 424 11.75 42.75 -24.52
C LEU A 424 10.50 41.99 -24.09
N ASN A 425 10.40 40.73 -24.48
CA ASN A 425 9.32 39.83 -24.04
C ASN A 425 9.79 39.00 -22.85
N LEU A 426 9.25 39.27 -21.66
CA LEU A 426 9.60 38.56 -20.43
C LEU A 426 8.46 37.59 -20.08
N ASP A 427 8.64 36.28 -20.27
CA ASP A 427 7.69 35.23 -19.84
C ASP A 427 8.23 34.54 -18.59
N THR A 428 7.63 34.84 -17.45
CA THR A 428 8.00 34.23 -16.15
C THR A 428 6.85 33.38 -15.61
N ALA A 429 7.08 32.07 -15.54
CA ALA A 429 6.07 31.15 -15.05
C ALA A 429 5.98 31.15 -13.51
N PHE A 430 7.11 31.02 -12.82
CA PHE A 430 7.19 31.01 -11.35
C PHE A 430 8.43 31.73 -10.84
N GLY A 431 8.22 32.88 -10.20
CA GLY A 431 9.29 33.67 -9.58
C GLY A 431 9.14 35.15 -9.90
N ASN A 432 10.24 35.90 -9.90
CA ASN A 432 10.18 37.36 -10.06
C ASN A 432 11.02 37.80 -11.26
N SER A 433 10.49 38.73 -12.06
CA SER A 433 11.27 39.43 -13.08
C SER A 433 11.34 40.91 -12.76
N GLU A 434 12.55 41.47 -12.76
CA GLU A 434 12.79 42.88 -12.47
C GLU A 434 13.58 43.53 -13.61
N VAL A 435 13.10 44.68 -14.06
CA VAL A 435 13.77 45.50 -15.08
C VAL A 435 14.20 46.81 -14.44
N ARG A 436 15.48 47.15 -14.56
CA ARG A 436 16.06 48.37 -13.99
C ARG A 436 16.84 49.12 -15.06
N ARG A 437 16.67 50.45 -15.13
CA ARG A 437 17.66 51.32 -15.78
C ARG A 437 18.82 51.56 -14.82
N GLY A 438 20.03 51.45 -15.34
CA GLY A 438 21.29 51.55 -14.58
C GLY A 438 21.95 52.91 -14.67
#